data_AF-A0A0S8BC95-F1
#
_entry.id   AF-A0A0S8BC95-F1
#
_cell.length_a   1.000
_cell.length_b   1.000
_cell.length_c   1.000
_cell.angle_alpha   90.00
_cell.angle_beta   90.00
_cell.angle_gamma   90.00
#
_symmetry.space_group_name_H-M   'P 1'
#
loop_
_entity.id
_entity.type
_entity.pdbx_description
1 polymer ?
#
loop_
_entity_poly.entity_id
_entity_poly.type
_entity_poly.pdbx_seq_one_letter_code
_entity_poly.pdbx_strand_id
1 'polypeptide(L)'
;MKRLVPYFLLAAAVVACRESAPTVPSDGPVLSNVGSRPLYVVSGAGSVVREDIEGSPREIYGFQAQVDAEGNAWGEAEVHFPSDAVKMHIAVQCLVVERNSAWMSGPVTRSDDPLTPVGRVFLWRVQDNGEGQGSPPDRISNFIYGGTGNLPPDICTQQWPVATVPWDNGDVQILTPGVRGLADLVGTWDATLYYYYSLPDFEDTLDVLADGRELRWTVAPSGRYSMVWWAPGIIFEHVAGTVDLVNGQMIQTIDGNPTPIVLDDLRITGSTVTASADFGFGTDWDGDGEEDPSHVVLEMWKKRTGLLIDDVAGAWDATMWRYTSTADPSVTVDAVEDLGYSITLTVRLDSRLSFVVEPVGWTSTTDVLLLDGNQMLTRNGDGSQTFVFAFEGDTWSFSGLDSYDFDGDETQDPATLEVVLVRP
;
A
#
# COMPACT_ATOMS: atom_id res chain seq x y z
N MET A 1 3.02 50.16 25.26
CA MET A 1 4.29 50.77 24.75
C MET A 1 5.33 50.77 25.87
N LYS A 2 6.32 49.87 25.80
CA LYS A 2 7.59 49.95 26.52
C LYS A 2 8.69 49.59 25.52
N ARG A 3 9.75 50.39 25.51
CA ARG A 3 10.84 50.45 24.51
C ARG A 3 12.16 49.95 25.14
N LEU A 4 13.06 49.48 24.26
CA LEU A 4 14.56 49.49 24.35
C LEU A 4 15.19 48.45 25.31
N VAL A 5 16.29 47.70 25.03
CA VAL A 5 17.49 47.77 24.15
C VAL A 5 18.16 46.36 24.09
N PRO A 6 18.99 46.04 23.08
CA PRO A 6 19.55 44.69 22.85
C PRO A 6 20.93 44.47 23.52
N TYR A 7 21.24 43.22 23.88
CA TYR A 7 22.57 42.81 24.30
C TYR A 7 23.35 42.17 23.15
N PHE A 8 24.41 42.86 22.74
CA PHE A 8 25.57 42.32 22.05
C PHE A 8 26.30 41.33 22.99
N LEU A 9 26.69 40.17 22.47
CA LEU A 9 27.65 39.28 23.12
C LEU A 9 28.64 38.74 22.08
N LEU A 10 29.87 39.25 22.19
CA LEU A 10 31.09 38.70 21.59
C LEU A 10 31.29 37.27 22.11
N ALA A 11 31.50 36.31 21.21
CA ALA A 11 32.10 35.02 21.53
C ALA A 11 33.45 34.91 20.79
N ALA A 12 34.51 34.71 21.57
CA ALA A 12 35.88 34.58 21.13
C ALA A 12 36.10 33.24 20.38
N ALA A 13 36.72 33.32 19.20
CA ALA A 13 37.19 32.15 18.47
C ALA A 13 38.49 31.63 19.09
N VAL A 14 38.45 30.42 19.65
CA VAL A 14 39.65 29.66 20.01
C VAL A 14 40.08 28.88 18.76
N VAL A 15 41.21 29.29 18.17
CA VAL A 15 41.85 28.56 17.07
C VAL A 15 42.65 27.40 17.67
N ALA A 16 42.09 26.20 17.62
CA ALA A 16 42.84 24.98 17.86
C ALA A 16 43.44 24.49 16.54
N CYS A 17 44.77 24.52 16.42
CA CYS A 17 45.48 23.85 15.33
C CYS A 17 45.31 22.33 15.49
N ARG A 18 44.54 21.71 14.59
CA ARG A 18 44.40 20.26 14.49
C ARG A 18 45.44 19.77 13.48
N GLU A 19 46.42 19.00 13.94
CA GLU A 19 47.35 18.27 13.06
C GLU A 19 46.54 17.39 12.10
N SER A 20 46.74 17.62 10.79
CA SER A 20 46.09 16.82 9.76
C SER A 20 46.80 15.48 9.65
N ALA A 21 46.13 14.40 10.03
CA ALA A 21 46.57 13.05 9.73
C ALA A 21 46.62 12.86 8.20
N PRO A 22 47.56 12.05 7.68
CA PRO A 22 47.67 11.80 6.25
C PRO A 22 46.38 11.20 5.70
N THR A 23 45.85 11.84 4.66
CA THR A 23 44.70 11.36 3.88
C THR A 23 45.12 10.10 3.13
N VAL A 24 44.56 8.95 3.54
CA VAL A 24 44.57 7.73 2.73
C VAL A 24 43.66 7.98 1.52
N PRO A 25 44.09 7.70 0.27
CA PRO A 25 43.21 7.80 -0.89
C PRO A 25 42.10 6.75 -0.75
N SER A 26 40.89 7.25 -0.51
CA SER A 26 39.65 6.47 -0.41
C SER A 26 38.95 6.47 -1.78
N ASP A 27 39.65 6.02 -2.82
CA ASP A 27 39.00 5.67 -4.10
C ASP A 27 38.57 4.20 -4.03
N GLY A 28 37.63 3.91 -3.14
CA GLY A 28 36.77 2.75 -3.27
C GLY A 28 35.70 3.05 -4.33
N PRO A 29 35.17 2.04 -5.04
CA PRO A 29 34.06 2.24 -5.95
C PRO A 29 32.90 2.90 -5.20
N VAL A 30 32.56 4.13 -5.59
CA VAL A 30 31.33 4.79 -5.13
C VAL A 30 30.19 4.04 -5.81
N LEU A 31 29.54 3.14 -5.08
CA LEU A 31 28.24 2.60 -5.48
C LEU A 31 27.26 3.77 -5.54
N SER A 32 26.90 4.19 -6.74
CA SER A 32 25.78 5.11 -6.97
C SER A 32 24.46 4.39 -6.68
N ASN A 33 24.20 4.08 -5.40
CA ASN A 33 22.91 3.59 -4.93
C ASN A 33 21.99 4.80 -4.70
N VAL A 34 21.39 5.26 -5.80
CA VAL A 34 20.25 6.19 -5.73
C VAL A 34 18.98 5.33 -5.87
N GLY A 35 18.26 5.14 -4.77
CA GLY A 35 16.79 5.30 -4.82
C GLY A 35 15.88 4.18 -4.32
N SER A 36 16.22 2.90 -4.42
CA SER A 36 15.26 1.84 -4.09
C SER A 36 15.30 1.48 -2.60
N ARG A 37 14.24 1.82 -1.86
CA ARG A 37 14.06 1.41 -0.45
C ARG A 37 13.82 -0.12 -0.41
N PRO A 38 14.52 -0.88 0.46
CA PRO A 38 14.29 -2.32 0.56
C PRO A 38 12.87 -2.61 1.03
N LEU A 39 12.20 -3.52 0.33
CA LEU A 39 10.91 -4.16 0.60
C LEU A 39 11.03 -5.31 1.61
N TYR A 40 12.16 -6.01 1.69
CA TYR A 40 12.47 -6.92 2.80
C TYR A 40 13.95 -6.79 3.16
N VAL A 41 14.26 -6.98 4.45
CA VAL A 41 15.63 -7.16 4.93
C VAL A 41 15.66 -8.44 5.76
N VAL A 42 16.55 -9.33 5.39
CA VAL A 42 16.71 -10.65 6.02
C VAL A 42 18.15 -10.78 6.47
N SER A 43 18.37 -11.00 7.76
CA SER A 43 19.71 -11.19 8.31
C SER A 43 19.72 -12.33 9.30
N GLY A 44 20.89 -12.92 9.51
CA GLY A 44 21.08 -13.80 10.64
C GLY A 44 22.48 -14.33 10.74
N ALA A 45 22.81 -14.85 11.91
CA ALA A 45 24.05 -15.57 12.16
C ALA A 45 23.83 -16.65 13.22
N GLY A 46 24.54 -17.75 13.10
CA GLY A 46 24.38 -18.88 14.02
C GLY A 46 25.12 -20.12 13.57
N SER A 47 24.75 -21.26 14.15
CA SER A 47 25.41 -22.52 13.87
C SER A 47 24.46 -23.71 13.89
N VAL A 48 24.77 -24.77 13.16
CA VAL A 48 23.94 -25.99 13.12
C VAL A 48 24.78 -27.19 13.51
N VAL A 49 24.20 -28.10 14.29
CA VAL A 49 24.70 -29.47 14.43
C VAL A 49 23.82 -30.39 13.61
N ARG A 50 24.45 -31.11 12.68
CA ARG A 50 23.77 -32.08 11.81
C ARG A 50 23.58 -33.38 12.58
N GLU A 51 22.45 -33.50 13.27
CA GLU A 51 22.10 -34.73 14.01
C GLU A 51 21.90 -35.94 13.09
N ASP A 52 21.62 -35.70 11.81
CA ASP A 52 21.53 -36.74 10.78
C ASP A 52 22.90 -37.32 10.39
N ILE A 53 24.00 -36.70 10.83
CA ILE A 53 25.37 -37.14 10.56
C ILE A 53 26.11 -37.26 11.89
N GLU A 54 26.20 -38.48 12.41
CA GLU A 54 26.89 -38.77 13.67
C GLU A 54 28.35 -38.26 13.63
N GLY A 55 28.70 -37.39 14.60
CA GLY A 55 30.03 -36.80 14.70
C GLY A 55 30.30 -35.61 13.76
N SER A 56 29.28 -35.09 13.05
CA SER A 56 29.44 -33.89 12.24
C SER A 56 29.91 -32.72 13.11
N PRO A 57 30.98 -32.00 12.70
CA PRO A 57 31.29 -30.74 13.34
C PRO A 57 30.18 -29.72 13.10
N ARG A 58 30.18 -28.71 13.95
CA ARG A 58 29.21 -27.61 13.94
C ARG A 58 29.46 -26.71 12.71
N GLU A 59 28.45 -26.58 11.86
CA GLU A 59 28.46 -25.68 10.70
C GLU A 59 28.16 -24.26 11.18
N ILE A 60 28.77 -23.24 10.57
CA ILE A 60 28.58 -21.82 10.92
C ILE A 60 28.08 -21.07 9.70
N TYR A 61 27.03 -20.28 9.91
CA TYR A 61 26.36 -19.52 8.87
C TYR A 61 26.20 -18.06 9.30
N GLY A 62 26.34 -17.14 8.36
CA GLY A 62 25.98 -15.75 8.53
C GLY A 62 25.51 -15.16 7.20
N PHE A 63 24.48 -14.32 7.21
CA PHE A 63 23.98 -13.67 6.01
C PHE A 63 23.30 -12.34 6.31
N GLN A 64 23.28 -11.49 5.29
CA GLN A 64 22.45 -10.29 5.22
C GLN A 64 22.00 -10.10 3.78
N ALA A 65 20.71 -9.98 3.56
CA ALA A 65 20.09 -9.83 2.27
C ALA A 65 18.95 -8.82 2.33
N GLN A 66 18.66 -8.20 1.20
CA GLN A 66 17.52 -7.31 1.05
C GLN A 66 17.04 -7.34 -0.39
N VAL A 67 15.76 -7.02 -0.59
CA VAL A 67 15.11 -6.95 -1.90
C VAL A 67 14.26 -5.68 -1.94
N ASP A 68 14.22 -4.96 -3.06
CA ASP A 68 13.36 -3.79 -3.26
C ASP A 68 11.98 -4.17 -3.84
N ALA A 69 11.14 -3.17 -4.08
CA ALA A 69 9.78 -3.37 -4.61
C ALA A 69 9.76 -3.83 -6.07
N GLU A 70 10.86 -3.61 -6.79
CA GLU A 70 11.09 -4.04 -8.16
C GLU A 70 11.63 -5.49 -8.23
N GLY A 71 11.91 -6.10 -7.08
CA GLY A 71 12.44 -7.47 -6.99
C GLY A 71 13.96 -7.56 -7.16
N ASN A 72 14.68 -6.43 -7.17
CA ASN A 72 16.14 -6.46 -7.18
C ASN A 72 16.62 -6.86 -5.79
N ALA A 73 17.30 -8.00 -5.68
CA ALA A 73 17.88 -8.48 -4.44
C ALA A 73 19.39 -8.28 -4.40
N TRP A 74 19.91 -7.94 -3.22
CA TRP A 74 21.34 -7.83 -2.96
C TRP A 74 21.68 -8.22 -1.53
N GLY A 75 22.89 -8.70 -1.33
CA GLY A 75 23.37 -9.12 -0.02
C GLY A 75 24.56 -10.06 -0.11
N GLU A 76 24.89 -10.66 1.02
CA GLU A 76 25.98 -11.59 1.15
C GLU A 76 25.69 -12.68 2.19
N ALA A 77 26.34 -13.83 2.03
CA ALA A 77 26.36 -14.89 3.00
C ALA A 77 27.77 -15.47 3.15
N GLU A 78 28.14 -15.85 4.36
CA GLU A 78 29.35 -16.57 4.69
C GLU A 78 28.98 -17.91 5.32
N VAL A 79 29.61 -18.97 4.82
CA VAL A 79 29.36 -20.34 5.27
C VAL A 79 30.68 -21.02 5.57
N HIS A 80 30.71 -21.73 6.70
CA HIS A 80 31.84 -22.56 7.11
C HIS A 80 31.36 -23.96 7.46
N PHE A 81 31.82 -24.95 6.70
CA PHE A 81 31.63 -26.38 6.94
C PHE A 81 32.95 -26.99 7.43
N PRO A 82 33.16 -27.13 8.75
CA PRO A 82 34.45 -27.63 9.26
C PRO A 82 34.70 -29.10 8.91
N SER A 83 33.66 -29.88 8.59
CA SER A 83 33.76 -31.30 8.17
C SER A 83 34.64 -31.46 6.95
N ASP A 84 34.49 -30.52 6.03
CA ASP A 84 35.10 -30.55 4.71
C ASP A 84 36.20 -29.48 4.58
N ALA A 85 36.48 -28.75 5.67
CA ALA A 85 37.34 -27.58 5.69
C ALA A 85 36.96 -26.54 4.60
N VAL A 86 35.65 -26.38 4.36
CA VAL A 86 35.11 -25.48 3.34
C VAL A 86 34.69 -24.16 3.99
N LYS A 87 35.22 -23.06 3.47
CA LYS A 87 34.78 -21.71 3.75
C LYS A 87 34.42 -21.00 2.44
N MET A 88 33.18 -20.54 2.33
CA MET A 88 32.72 -19.84 1.13
C MET A 88 31.96 -18.55 1.45
N HIS A 89 32.04 -17.62 0.52
CA HIS A 89 31.30 -16.37 0.50
C HIS A 89 30.39 -16.34 -0.72
N ILE A 90 29.13 -15.99 -0.54
CA ILE A 90 28.09 -15.99 -1.57
C ILE A 90 27.54 -14.57 -1.70
N ALA A 91 27.38 -14.09 -2.93
CA ALA A 91 26.66 -12.85 -3.18
C ALA A 91 25.18 -13.18 -3.39
N VAL A 92 24.29 -12.65 -2.54
CA VAL A 92 22.84 -12.86 -2.69
C VAL A 92 22.36 -12.04 -3.89
N GLN A 93 21.71 -12.71 -4.83
CA GLN A 93 21.16 -12.09 -6.05
C GLN A 93 19.65 -12.33 -6.18
N CYS A 94 19.07 -13.11 -5.27
CA CYS A 94 17.69 -13.53 -5.29
C CYS A 94 17.23 -13.68 -3.84
N LEU A 95 16.12 -13.04 -3.49
CA LEU A 95 15.48 -13.10 -2.18
C LEU A 95 13.96 -13.06 -2.36
N VAL A 96 13.26 -14.04 -1.81
CA VAL A 96 11.79 -14.07 -1.69
C VAL A 96 11.45 -14.30 -0.23
N VAL A 97 10.52 -13.51 0.31
CA VAL A 97 10.02 -13.64 1.67
C VAL A 97 8.54 -14.01 1.61
N GLU A 98 8.15 -15.03 2.35
CA GLU A 98 6.75 -15.40 2.58
C GLU A 98 6.54 -15.61 4.07
N ARG A 99 5.69 -14.76 4.67
CA ARG A 99 5.45 -14.72 6.12
C ARG A 99 6.77 -14.60 6.87
N ASN A 100 7.15 -15.64 7.60
CA ASN A 100 8.36 -15.74 8.41
C ASN A 100 9.43 -16.64 7.77
N SER A 101 9.32 -16.95 6.47
CA SER A 101 10.31 -17.73 5.73
C SER A 101 10.93 -16.90 4.62
N ALA A 102 12.23 -17.08 4.39
CA ALA A 102 12.94 -16.45 3.29
C ALA A 102 13.76 -17.46 2.50
N TRP A 103 13.68 -17.38 1.17
CA TRP A 103 14.47 -18.15 0.23
C TRP A 103 15.50 -17.22 -0.42
N MET A 104 16.76 -17.59 -0.31
CA MET A 104 17.88 -16.82 -0.83
C MET A 104 18.70 -17.65 -1.79
N SER A 105 19.21 -17.00 -2.82
CA SER A 105 20.10 -17.65 -3.77
C SER A 105 21.15 -16.70 -4.34
N GLY A 106 22.29 -17.27 -4.71
CA GLY A 106 23.46 -16.48 -5.09
C GLY A 106 24.64 -17.32 -5.57
N PRO A 107 25.54 -16.76 -6.40
CA PRO A 107 26.80 -17.39 -6.73
C PRO A 107 27.85 -17.22 -5.62
N VAL A 108 28.68 -18.25 -5.44
CA VAL A 108 29.92 -18.20 -4.66
C VAL A 108 30.86 -17.18 -5.31
N THR A 109 31.31 -16.21 -4.53
CA THR A 109 32.27 -15.18 -4.94
C THR A 109 33.68 -15.42 -4.39
N ARG A 110 33.80 -16.25 -3.34
CA ARG A 110 35.08 -16.70 -2.77
C ARG A 110 34.90 -18.08 -2.16
N SER A 111 35.87 -18.98 -2.34
CA SER A 111 35.90 -20.32 -1.73
C SER A 111 37.35 -20.80 -1.58
N ASP A 112 37.64 -21.55 -0.53
CA ASP A 112 38.91 -22.28 -0.35
C ASP A 112 38.83 -23.77 -0.75
N ASP A 113 37.63 -24.24 -1.12
CA ASP A 113 37.38 -25.61 -1.54
C ASP A 113 37.32 -25.73 -3.08
N PRO A 114 38.19 -26.54 -3.72
CA PRO A 114 38.16 -26.77 -5.15
C PRO A 114 36.87 -27.48 -5.61
N LEU A 115 36.19 -28.22 -4.73
CA LEU A 115 34.91 -28.82 -5.06
C LEU A 115 33.79 -27.81 -5.08
N THR A 116 33.95 -26.60 -4.53
CA THR A 116 32.95 -25.52 -4.47
C THR A 116 33.52 -24.24 -5.11
N PRO A 117 33.74 -24.23 -6.44
CA PRO A 117 34.42 -23.13 -7.12
C PRO A 117 33.56 -21.85 -7.17
N VAL A 118 34.23 -20.72 -7.34
CA VAL A 118 33.60 -19.42 -7.65
C VAL A 118 32.66 -19.56 -8.86
N GLY A 119 31.49 -18.93 -8.77
CA GLY A 119 30.41 -19.02 -9.76
C GLY A 119 29.44 -20.19 -9.54
N ARG A 120 29.71 -21.09 -8.58
CA ARG A 120 28.72 -22.09 -8.16
C ARG A 120 27.55 -21.42 -7.46
N VAL A 121 26.34 -21.87 -7.75
CA VAL A 121 25.11 -21.30 -7.20
C VAL A 121 24.52 -22.18 -6.10
N PHE A 122 24.08 -21.55 -5.03
CA PHE A 122 23.35 -22.20 -3.94
C PHE A 122 21.99 -21.56 -3.69
N LEU A 123 21.01 -22.39 -3.32
CA LEU A 123 19.71 -21.99 -2.77
C LEU A 123 19.64 -22.45 -1.32
N TRP A 124 19.19 -21.57 -0.42
CA TRP A 124 18.90 -21.92 0.96
C TRP A 124 17.66 -21.20 1.46
N ARG A 125 17.06 -21.75 2.51
CA ARG A 125 15.88 -21.20 3.18
C ARG A 125 16.19 -20.96 4.64
N VAL A 126 15.66 -19.88 5.17
CA VAL A 126 15.62 -19.59 6.61
C VAL A 126 14.19 -19.37 7.07
N GLN A 127 13.95 -19.56 8.35
CA GLN A 127 12.67 -19.32 8.99
C GLN A 127 12.90 -18.68 10.36
N ASP A 128 12.30 -17.52 10.54
CA ASP A 128 12.24 -16.73 11.77
C ASP A 128 11.06 -17.24 12.62
N ASN A 129 11.32 -17.78 13.81
CA ASN A 129 10.31 -18.30 14.72
C ASN A 129 10.09 -17.40 15.94
N GLY A 130 10.56 -16.15 15.86
CA GLY A 130 10.36 -15.11 16.85
C GLY A 130 11.44 -15.04 17.93
N GLU A 131 11.48 -13.88 18.60
CA GLU A 131 12.53 -13.55 19.55
C GLU A 131 12.22 -13.90 21.00
N GLY A 132 13.29 -14.13 21.79
CA GLY A 132 13.22 -14.14 23.24
C GLY A 132 13.10 -15.50 23.91
N GLN A 133 12.94 -15.48 25.23
CA GLN A 133 12.94 -16.68 26.06
C GLN A 133 11.66 -17.48 25.85
N GLY A 134 11.79 -18.69 25.28
CA GLY A 134 10.69 -19.63 25.08
C GLY A 134 10.16 -19.67 23.64
N SER A 135 10.62 -18.78 22.76
CA SER A 135 10.35 -18.88 21.33
C SER A 135 11.00 -20.15 20.75
N PRO A 136 10.35 -20.86 19.82
CA PRO A 136 10.98 -21.97 19.12
C PRO A 136 12.27 -21.49 18.43
N PRO A 137 13.32 -22.33 18.31
CA PRO A 137 14.53 -21.92 17.60
C PRO A 137 14.24 -21.58 16.15
N ASP A 138 14.93 -20.59 15.61
CA ASP A 138 14.96 -20.34 14.17
C ASP A 138 15.47 -21.54 13.41
N ARG A 139 15.19 -21.58 12.10
CA ARG A 139 15.56 -22.72 11.27
C ARG A 139 16.27 -22.29 10.01
N ILE A 140 17.21 -23.12 9.57
CA ILE A 140 17.96 -22.95 8.32
C ILE A 140 17.96 -24.29 7.56
N SER A 141 17.90 -24.23 6.23
CA SER A 141 18.10 -25.41 5.39
C SER A 141 19.58 -25.65 5.11
N ASN A 142 19.90 -26.84 4.60
CA ASN A 142 21.17 -27.01 3.90
C ASN A 142 21.24 -26.11 2.65
N PHE A 143 22.46 -25.81 2.22
CA PHE A 143 22.72 -25.10 0.96
C PHE A 143 22.58 -26.09 -0.19
N ILE A 144 21.46 -26.01 -0.93
CA ILE A 144 21.17 -26.91 -2.03
C ILE A 144 21.88 -26.43 -3.29
N TYR A 145 22.55 -27.36 -3.95
CA TYR A 145 23.26 -27.13 -5.20
C TYR A 145 22.29 -26.80 -6.34
N GLY A 146 22.43 -25.61 -6.92
CA GLY A 146 21.66 -25.15 -8.07
C GLY A 146 22.32 -25.39 -9.44
N GLY A 147 23.56 -25.89 -9.48
CA GLY A 147 24.33 -25.99 -10.72
C GLY A 147 25.59 -25.12 -10.76
N THR A 148 26.24 -25.11 -11.93
CA THR A 148 27.26 -24.13 -12.32
C THR A 148 26.70 -23.28 -13.46
N GLY A 149 26.77 -21.95 -13.35
CA GLY A 149 26.24 -21.02 -14.36
C GLY A 149 25.29 -19.98 -13.78
N ASN A 150 24.53 -19.31 -14.65
CA ASN A 150 23.56 -18.29 -14.24
C ASN A 150 22.43 -18.94 -13.42
N LEU A 151 22.05 -18.26 -12.33
CA LEU A 151 20.82 -18.54 -11.60
C LEU A 151 19.64 -18.59 -12.58
N PRO A 152 18.80 -19.65 -12.56
CA PRO A 152 17.46 -19.53 -13.10
C PRO A 152 16.81 -18.29 -12.46
N PRO A 153 16.28 -17.34 -13.25
CA PRO A 153 15.76 -16.08 -12.72
C PRO A 153 14.62 -16.26 -11.71
N ASP A 154 14.05 -17.46 -11.65
CA ASP A 154 12.90 -17.85 -10.84
C ASP A 154 13.23 -18.78 -9.67
N ILE A 155 14.51 -19.07 -9.38
CA ILE A 155 14.86 -20.12 -8.39
C ILE A 155 14.31 -19.86 -6.99
N CYS A 156 14.27 -18.61 -6.50
CA CYS A 156 13.66 -18.32 -5.19
C CYS A 156 12.13 -18.28 -5.28
N THR A 157 11.56 -17.85 -6.41
CA THR A 157 10.10 -17.78 -6.59
C THR A 157 9.45 -19.15 -6.70
N GLN A 158 10.20 -20.19 -7.03
CA GLN A 158 9.72 -21.58 -6.96
C GLN A 158 9.55 -22.09 -5.52
N GLN A 159 10.10 -21.38 -4.51
CA GLN A 159 9.94 -21.66 -3.08
C GLN A 159 10.08 -23.14 -2.72
N TRP A 160 11.14 -23.78 -3.23
CA TRP A 160 11.31 -25.23 -3.08
C TRP A 160 11.17 -25.64 -1.61
N PRO A 161 10.43 -26.73 -1.33
CA PRO A 161 10.22 -27.23 0.03
C PRO A 161 11.49 -27.92 0.52
N VAL A 162 12.47 -27.10 0.90
CA VAL A 162 13.74 -27.55 1.44
C VAL A 162 13.57 -27.80 2.94
N ALA A 163 13.99 -28.97 3.39
CA ALA A 163 13.96 -29.33 4.80
C ALA A 163 14.88 -28.38 5.58
N THR A 164 14.37 -27.88 6.70
CA THR A 164 15.11 -27.00 7.61
C THR A 164 15.41 -27.73 8.92
N VAL A 165 16.48 -27.32 9.60
CA VAL A 165 16.87 -27.82 10.92
C VAL A 165 16.94 -26.65 11.90
N PRO A 166 16.75 -26.88 13.22
CA PRO A 166 16.95 -25.85 14.22
C PRO A 166 18.34 -25.22 14.13
N TRP A 167 18.40 -23.91 14.27
CA TRP A 167 19.63 -23.13 14.19
C TRP A 167 20.10 -22.82 15.62
N ASP A 168 21.13 -23.52 16.08
CA ASP A 168 21.68 -23.35 17.42
C ASP A 168 22.37 -21.99 17.57
N ASN A 169 21.91 -21.22 18.56
CA ASN A 169 22.34 -19.83 18.76
C ASN A 169 22.18 -19.00 17.46
N GLY A 170 21.24 -19.42 16.61
CA GLY A 170 20.82 -18.68 15.43
C GLY A 170 19.82 -17.62 15.81
N ASP A 171 19.94 -16.48 15.14
CA ASP A 171 18.99 -15.38 15.20
C ASP A 171 18.74 -14.94 13.75
N VAL A 172 17.59 -15.31 13.20
CA VAL A 172 17.07 -14.89 11.90
C VAL A 172 16.15 -13.71 12.14
N GLN A 173 16.52 -12.55 11.61
CA GLN A 173 15.63 -11.40 11.53
C GLN A 173 15.06 -11.29 10.12
N ILE A 174 13.74 -11.52 9.96
CA ILE A 174 13.02 -11.16 8.74
C ILE A 174 12.27 -9.86 8.98
N LEU A 175 12.94 -8.76 8.67
CA LEU A 175 12.35 -7.44 8.74
C LEU A 175 11.56 -7.18 7.47
N THR A 176 10.25 -7.30 7.59
CA THR A 176 9.35 -6.57 6.68
C THR A 176 9.49 -5.10 7.07
N PRO A 177 9.80 -4.17 6.15
CA PRO A 177 9.62 -2.76 6.40
C PRO A 177 8.15 -2.60 6.70
N GLY A 178 7.81 -2.58 7.98
CA GLY A 178 6.48 -2.22 8.42
C GLY A 178 6.11 -0.89 7.78
N VAL A 179 4.80 -0.64 7.70
CA VAL A 179 4.29 0.64 7.25
C VAL A 179 4.93 1.73 8.10
N ARG A 180 5.82 2.52 7.50
CA ARG A 180 6.67 3.45 8.28
C ARG A 180 5.94 4.74 8.61
N GLY A 181 4.85 5.01 7.89
CA GLY A 181 3.99 6.15 8.14
C GLY A 181 2.94 6.29 7.06
N LEU A 182 2.08 7.29 7.25
CA LEU A 182 0.87 7.50 6.46
C LEU A 182 1.13 7.62 4.95
N ALA A 183 2.29 8.15 4.56
CA ALA A 183 2.69 8.27 3.16
C ALA A 183 2.70 6.94 2.41
N ASP A 184 2.94 5.81 3.09
CA ASP A 184 2.93 4.48 2.49
C ASP A 184 1.48 4.04 2.14
N LEU A 185 0.45 4.64 2.76
CA LEU A 185 -0.99 4.38 2.52
C LEU A 185 -1.63 5.35 1.53
N VAL A 186 -0.99 6.48 1.21
CA VAL A 186 -1.59 7.51 0.34
C VAL A 186 -1.87 6.97 -1.07
N GLY A 187 -3.09 7.24 -1.54
CA GLY A 187 -3.58 6.90 -2.87
C GLY A 187 -4.94 6.21 -2.84
N THR A 188 -5.33 5.66 -3.99
CA THR A 188 -6.57 4.90 -4.18
C THR A 188 -6.27 3.40 -4.27
N TRP A 189 -7.04 2.63 -3.51
CA TRP A 189 -6.94 1.20 -3.38
C TRP A 189 -8.29 0.58 -3.71
N ASP A 190 -8.30 -0.40 -4.60
CA ASP A 190 -9.45 -1.28 -4.79
C ASP A 190 -9.27 -2.46 -3.84
N ALA A 191 -10.32 -2.85 -3.13
CA ALA A 191 -10.24 -3.77 -2.03
C ALA A 191 -11.14 -4.97 -2.23
N THR A 192 -10.62 -6.10 -1.76
CA THR A 192 -11.38 -7.29 -1.47
C THR A 192 -11.44 -7.47 0.04
N LEU A 193 -12.68 -7.44 0.55
CA LEU A 193 -12.92 -7.55 1.97
C LEU A 193 -13.41 -8.95 2.30
N TYR A 194 -12.61 -9.67 3.09
CA TYR A 194 -12.94 -10.99 3.57
C TYR A 194 -13.39 -10.91 5.04
N TYR A 195 -14.58 -11.43 5.32
CA TYR A 195 -15.08 -11.56 6.69
C TYR A 195 -14.95 -13.01 7.13
N TYR A 196 -14.29 -13.22 8.27
CA TYR A 196 -14.17 -14.52 8.93
C TYR A 196 -14.94 -14.46 10.25
N TYR A 197 -15.91 -15.36 10.40
CA TYR A 197 -16.60 -15.58 11.66
C TYR A 197 -15.90 -16.70 12.41
N SER A 198 -15.59 -16.45 13.67
CA SER A 198 -15.03 -17.46 14.57
C SER A 198 -16.17 -18.05 15.40
N LEU A 199 -16.99 -18.91 14.80
CA LEU A 199 -17.73 -19.89 15.59
C LEU A 199 -16.86 -21.15 15.79
N PRO A 200 -16.89 -21.77 16.99
CA PRO A 200 -16.11 -22.98 17.25
C PRO A 200 -16.53 -24.20 16.40
N ASP A 201 -17.63 -24.12 15.64
CA ASP A 201 -18.15 -25.19 14.78
C ASP A 201 -18.56 -24.63 13.38
N PHE A 202 -17.80 -24.96 12.31
CA PHE A 202 -18.04 -24.76 10.84
C PHE A 202 -17.75 -23.39 10.19
N GLU A 203 -16.84 -23.30 9.22
CA GLU A 203 -16.95 -23.42 7.73
C GLU A 203 -17.69 -22.28 6.98
N ASP A 204 -18.39 -21.38 7.65
CA ASP A 204 -19.06 -20.28 6.95
C ASP A 204 -18.15 -19.05 6.82
N THR A 205 -17.43 -18.99 5.70
CA THR A 205 -16.70 -17.79 5.27
C THR A 205 -17.63 -16.98 4.38
N LEU A 206 -18.11 -15.82 4.84
CA LEU A 206 -18.86 -14.91 3.98
C LEU A 206 -17.87 -14.02 3.23
N ASP A 207 -17.63 -14.37 1.96
CA ASP A 207 -16.96 -13.47 1.03
C ASP A 207 -17.98 -12.40 0.60
N VAL A 208 -17.87 -11.20 1.18
CA VAL A 208 -18.79 -10.08 0.89
C VAL A 208 -18.69 -9.61 -0.57
N LEU A 209 -17.66 -10.02 -1.33
CA LEU A 209 -17.57 -9.76 -2.75
C LEU A 209 -18.18 -10.83 -3.64
N ALA A 210 -18.56 -11.99 -3.08
CA ALA A 210 -19.33 -12.98 -3.84
C ALA A 210 -20.68 -12.39 -4.34
N ASP A 211 -21.15 -11.31 -3.71
CA ASP A 211 -22.35 -10.55 -4.09
C ASP A 211 -22.10 -9.49 -5.18
N GLY A 212 -20.90 -9.40 -5.77
CA GLY A 212 -20.59 -8.48 -6.87
C GLY A 212 -20.49 -7.00 -6.46
N ARG A 213 -20.25 -6.75 -5.17
CA ARG A 213 -19.92 -5.41 -4.65
C ARG A 213 -18.41 -5.21 -4.73
N GLU A 214 -17.99 -3.97 -4.90
CA GLU A 214 -16.58 -3.55 -4.90
C GLU A 214 -16.37 -2.50 -3.80
N LEU A 215 -15.18 -2.49 -3.20
CA LEU A 215 -14.78 -1.54 -2.18
C LEU A 215 -13.58 -0.74 -2.68
N ARG A 216 -13.59 0.57 -2.42
CA ARG A 216 -12.53 1.50 -2.82
C ARG A 216 -12.23 2.35 -1.64
N TRP A 217 -10.96 2.33 -1.28
CA TRP A 217 -10.41 3.08 -0.19
C TRP A 217 -9.45 4.12 -0.74
N THR A 218 -9.70 5.38 -0.44
CA THR A 218 -8.84 6.48 -0.86
C THR A 218 -8.30 7.20 0.36
N VAL A 219 -6.98 7.33 0.44
CA VAL A 219 -6.28 7.96 1.57
C VAL A 219 -5.53 9.19 1.07
N ALA A 220 -5.89 10.36 1.60
CA ALA A 220 -5.23 11.61 1.31
C ALA A 220 -3.94 11.79 2.16
N PRO A 221 -2.98 12.64 1.73
CA PRO A 221 -1.77 12.95 2.51
C PRO A 221 -2.03 13.50 3.93
N SER A 222 -3.23 14.06 4.16
CA SER A 222 -3.67 14.57 5.46
C SER A 222 -4.10 13.48 6.44
N GLY A 223 -4.20 12.23 5.99
CA GLY A 223 -4.74 11.11 6.75
C GLY A 223 -6.24 11.00 6.65
N ARG A 224 -6.93 11.93 5.98
CA ARG A 224 -8.35 11.73 5.67
C ARG A 224 -8.51 10.57 4.70
N TYR A 225 -9.49 9.72 4.95
CA TYR A 225 -9.86 8.67 4.01
C TYR A 225 -11.34 8.69 3.66
N SER A 226 -11.65 8.05 2.53
CA SER A 226 -12.98 7.71 2.07
C SER A 226 -13.01 6.24 1.67
N MET A 227 -14.02 5.50 2.13
CA MET A 227 -14.37 4.15 1.71
C MET A 227 -15.71 4.22 0.99
N VAL A 228 -15.75 3.71 -0.24
CA VAL A 228 -16.96 3.65 -1.05
C VAL A 228 -17.23 2.19 -1.37
N TRP A 229 -18.41 1.70 -0.99
CA TRP A 229 -18.93 0.42 -1.46
C TRP A 229 -19.88 0.66 -2.62
N TRP A 230 -19.66 0.00 -3.75
CA TRP A 230 -20.52 0.13 -4.93
C TRP A 230 -20.79 -1.21 -5.62
N ALA A 231 -21.78 -1.21 -6.51
CA ALA A 231 -21.95 -2.16 -7.60
C ALA A 231 -22.14 -1.35 -8.89
N PRO A 232 -22.15 -1.97 -10.07
CA PRO A 232 -22.35 -1.25 -11.33
C PRO A 232 -23.56 -0.29 -11.27
N GLY A 233 -23.27 1.01 -11.33
CA GLY A 233 -24.26 2.11 -11.34
C GLY A 233 -24.82 2.57 -9.98
N ILE A 234 -24.41 1.98 -8.85
CA ILE A 234 -24.97 2.31 -7.52
C ILE A 234 -23.88 2.38 -6.46
N ILE A 235 -23.80 3.51 -5.74
CA ILE A 235 -23.02 3.62 -4.50
C ILE A 235 -23.93 3.21 -3.33
N PHE A 236 -23.56 2.18 -2.57
CA PHE A 236 -24.34 1.68 -1.43
C PHE A 236 -24.04 2.41 -0.13
N GLU A 237 -22.78 2.70 0.10
CA GLU A 237 -22.33 3.29 1.34
C GLU A 237 -21.06 4.10 1.11
N HIS A 238 -20.94 5.19 1.86
CA HIS A 238 -19.75 6.01 1.90
C HIS A 238 -19.40 6.27 3.36
N VAL A 239 -18.23 5.81 3.75
CA VAL A 239 -17.66 6.04 5.07
C VAL A 239 -16.44 6.94 4.88
N ALA A 240 -16.39 8.05 5.61
CA ALA A 240 -15.25 8.93 5.62
C ALA A 240 -14.69 9.03 7.04
N GLY A 241 -13.41 9.34 7.15
CA GLY A 241 -12.76 9.43 8.45
C GLY A 241 -11.32 9.90 8.38
N THR A 242 -10.56 9.54 9.40
CA THR A 242 -9.11 9.71 9.46
C THR A 242 -8.43 8.38 9.71
N VAL A 243 -7.31 8.13 9.03
CA VAL A 243 -6.41 7.02 9.25
C VAL A 243 -5.09 7.54 9.79
N ASP A 244 -4.59 6.88 10.82
CA ASP A 244 -3.27 7.10 11.38
C ASP A 244 -2.53 5.77 11.53
N LEU A 245 -1.22 5.83 11.74
CA LEU A 245 -0.37 4.68 11.96
C LEU A 245 0.38 4.83 13.28
N VAL A 246 0.05 3.96 14.22
CA VAL A 246 0.63 3.98 15.56
C VAL A 246 1.25 2.62 15.83
N ASN A 247 2.57 2.58 16.00
CA ASN A 247 3.33 1.35 16.28
C ASN A 247 3.09 0.21 15.25
N GLY A 248 2.89 0.54 13.98
CA GLY A 248 2.62 -0.42 12.91
C GLY A 248 1.16 -0.88 12.80
N GLN A 249 0.27 -0.43 13.69
CA GLN A 249 -1.17 -0.64 13.57
C GLN A 249 -1.81 0.49 12.77
N MET A 250 -2.79 0.16 11.94
CA MET A 250 -3.66 1.17 11.31
C MET A 250 -4.77 1.54 12.29
N ILE A 251 -4.90 2.82 12.60
CA ILE A 251 -6.02 3.33 13.40
C ILE A 251 -6.94 4.12 12.48
N GLN A 252 -8.12 3.57 12.20
CA GLN A 252 -9.18 4.26 11.46
C GLN A 252 -10.19 4.86 12.43
N THR A 253 -10.48 6.15 12.27
CA THR A 253 -11.54 6.85 13.01
C THR A 253 -12.59 7.30 12.03
N ILE A 254 -13.81 6.78 12.15
CA ILE A 254 -14.93 7.13 11.26
C ILE A 254 -15.53 8.47 11.72
N ASP A 255 -15.84 9.36 10.78
CA ASP A 255 -16.51 10.64 11.06
C ASP A 255 -17.82 10.39 11.84
N GLY A 256 -17.96 10.99 13.02
CA GLY A 256 -19.14 10.84 13.88
C GLY A 256 -19.15 9.60 14.77
N ASN A 257 -18.19 8.68 14.63
CA ASN A 257 -18.02 7.55 15.53
C ASN A 257 -16.81 7.78 16.46
N PRO A 258 -17.01 7.82 17.79
CA PRO A 258 -15.91 8.07 18.73
C PRO A 258 -14.95 6.87 18.90
N THR A 259 -15.35 5.66 18.49
CA THR A 259 -14.56 4.44 18.69
C THR A 259 -13.72 4.16 17.45
N PRO A 260 -12.38 4.24 17.54
CA PRO A 260 -11.52 3.90 16.41
C PRO A 260 -11.50 2.39 16.17
N ILE A 261 -11.37 2.03 14.90
CA ILE A 261 -11.09 0.67 14.44
C ILE A 261 -9.56 0.53 14.38
N VAL A 262 -9.03 -0.48 15.07
CA VAL A 262 -7.60 -0.80 15.04
C VAL A 262 -7.43 -2.01 14.13
N LEU A 263 -6.74 -1.83 13.01
CA LEU A 263 -6.31 -2.92 12.16
C LEU A 263 -4.88 -3.30 12.54
N ASP A 264 -4.76 -4.52 13.02
CA ASP A 264 -3.53 -5.24 13.30
C ASP A 264 -2.94 -5.88 12.04
N ASP A 265 -1.71 -6.37 12.18
CA ASP A 265 -0.99 -7.16 11.17
C ASP A 265 -0.93 -6.48 9.79
N LEU A 266 -0.87 -5.13 9.80
CA LEU A 266 -0.79 -4.31 8.60
C LEU A 266 0.51 -4.57 7.84
N ARG A 267 0.40 -5.02 6.60
CA ARG A 267 1.51 -5.26 5.69
C ARG A 267 1.25 -4.55 4.38
N ILE A 268 2.28 -3.87 3.87
CA ILE A 268 2.25 -3.29 2.53
C ILE A 268 3.35 -3.96 1.72
N THR A 269 2.94 -4.66 0.66
CA THR A 269 3.85 -5.37 -0.23
C THR A 269 3.67 -4.83 -1.65
N GLY A 270 4.54 -3.89 -2.04
CA GLY A 270 4.47 -3.24 -3.35
C GLY A 270 3.17 -2.46 -3.53
N SER A 271 2.22 -3.01 -4.29
CA SER A 271 0.89 -2.43 -4.51
C SER A 271 -0.22 -3.15 -3.75
N THR A 272 0.09 -4.00 -2.78
CA THR A 272 -0.93 -4.66 -1.96
C THR A 272 -0.84 -4.17 -0.53
N VAL A 273 -1.98 -3.93 0.12
CA VAL A 273 -2.11 -3.74 1.56
C VAL A 273 -2.92 -4.89 2.10
N THR A 274 -2.42 -5.58 3.11
CA THR A 274 -3.21 -6.52 3.90
C THR A 274 -3.27 -6.02 5.33
N ALA A 275 -4.44 -6.05 5.95
CA ALA A 275 -4.62 -5.72 7.35
C ALA A 275 -5.68 -6.65 7.94
N SER A 276 -5.65 -6.90 9.24
CA SER A 276 -6.69 -7.68 9.91
C SER A 276 -7.15 -6.99 11.17
N ALA A 277 -8.39 -7.19 11.60
CA ALA A 277 -8.87 -6.70 12.87
C ALA A 277 -9.79 -7.69 13.55
N ASP A 278 -9.63 -7.82 14.86
CA ASP A 278 -10.60 -8.48 15.72
C ASP A 278 -11.58 -7.43 16.24
N PHE A 279 -12.86 -7.55 15.85
CA PHE A 279 -13.91 -6.70 16.38
C PHE A 279 -14.45 -7.32 17.67
N GLY A 280 -14.17 -6.66 18.80
CA GLY A 280 -14.63 -7.08 20.12
C GLY A 280 -16.07 -6.68 20.46
N PHE A 281 -16.76 -5.99 19.56
CA PHE A 281 -18.20 -5.74 19.67
C PHE A 281 -18.89 -6.80 18.84
N GLY A 282 -19.62 -7.70 19.48
CA GLY A 282 -20.36 -8.69 18.72
C GLY A 282 -21.40 -7.95 17.89
N THR A 283 -21.34 -8.17 16.60
CA THR A 283 -22.45 -7.85 15.73
C THR A 283 -23.12 -9.17 15.47
N ASP A 284 -24.42 -9.23 15.71
CA ASP A 284 -25.27 -10.36 15.36
C ASP A 284 -25.40 -10.40 13.83
N TRP A 285 -24.44 -11.05 13.18
CA TRP A 285 -24.30 -11.05 11.72
C TRP A 285 -25.24 -12.05 11.05
N ASP A 286 -25.55 -13.16 11.71
CA ASP A 286 -26.46 -14.20 11.21
C ASP A 286 -27.93 -13.96 11.62
N GLY A 287 -28.16 -13.01 12.54
CA GLY A 287 -29.48 -12.60 12.98
C GLY A 287 -30.09 -13.54 14.02
N ASP A 288 -29.29 -14.36 14.70
CA ASP A 288 -29.74 -15.27 15.74
C ASP A 288 -29.89 -14.60 17.12
N GLY A 289 -29.38 -13.37 17.27
CA GLY A 289 -29.45 -12.57 18.47
C GLY A 289 -28.22 -12.68 19.39
N GLU A 290 -27.20 -13.43 19.01
CA GLU A 290 -25.94 -13.57 19.73
C GLU A 290 -24.85 -12.65 19.15
N GLU A 291 -23.96 -12.19 20.03
CA GLU A 291 -22.88 -11.28 19.69
C GLU A 291 -21.64 -12.09 19.30
N ASP A 292 -21.36 -12.20 17.99
CA ASP A 292 -20.27 -13.03 17.50
C ASP A 292 -18.93 -12.29 17.39
N PRO A 293 -17.82 -12.87 17.91
CA PRO A 293 -16.49 -12.36 17.65
C PRO A 293 -16.18 -12.47 16.16
N SER A 294 -15.85 -11.33 15.56
CA SER A 294 -15.60 -11.23 14.12
C SER A 294 -14.12 -10.92 13.86
N HIS A 295 -13.49 -11.70 12.98
CA HIS A 295 -12.16 -11.42 12.46
C HIS A 295 -12.28 -10.94 11.01
N VAL A 296 -11.84 -9.72 10.74
CA VAL A 296 -11.89 -9.15 9.39
C VAL A 296 -10.50 -9.15 8.82
N VAL A 297 -10.35 -9.61 7.58
CA VAL A 297 -9.13 -9.44 6.80
C VAL A 297 -9.45 -8.58 5.60
N LEU A 298 -8.73 -7.47 5.51
CA LEU A 298 -8.81 -6.52 4.41
C LEU A 298 -7.59 -6.74 3.51
N GLU A 299 -7.83 -7.17 2.28
CA GLU A 299 -6.80 -7.21 1.23
C GLU A 299 -7.12 -6.12 0.19
N MET A 300 -6.17 -5.25 -0.11
CA MET A 300 -6.36 -4.13 -1.02
C MET A 300 -5.24 -4.07 -2.02
N TRP A 301 -5.55 -3.68 -3.26
CA TRP A 301 -4.58 -3.46 -4.31
C TRP A 301 -4.63 -2.01 -4.78
N LYS A 302 -3.46 -1.39 -4.89
CA LYS A 302 -3.31 -0.03 -5.37
C LYS A 302 -3.78 0.02 -6.81
N LYS A 303 -4.74 0.88 -7.10
CA LYS A 303 -5.17 1.11 -8.47
C LYS A 303 -4.01 1.75 -9.23
N ARG A 304 -3.45 1.03 -10.21
CA ARG A 304 -2.29 1.48 -11.01
C ARG A 304 -2.68 2.13 -12.33
N THR A 305 -3.96 2.07 -12.71
CA THR A 305 -4.42 2.46 -14.05
C THR A 305 -5.73 3.21 -13.99
N GLY A 306 -5.88 4.17 -14.91
CA GLY A 306 -7.06 5.01 -15.03
C GLY A 306 -6.89 6.34 -14.30
N LEU A 307 -7.97 7.12 -14.30
CA LEU A 307 -8.04 8.39 -13.59
C LEU A 307 -8.21 8.12 -12.09
N LEU A 308 -7.37 8.74 -11.27
CA LEU A 308 -7.46 8.72 -9.81
C LEU A 308 -8.16 9.99 -9.31
N ILE A 309 -8.61 9.99 -8.04
CA ILE A 309 -9.18 11.21 -7.46
C ILE A 309 -8.16 12.35 -7.44
N ASP A 310 -6.87 12.02 -7.25
CA ASP A 310 -5.77 12.98 -7.24
C ASP A 310 -5.63 13.69 -8.59
N ASP A 311 -5.98 13.01 -9.69
CA ASP A 311 -5.92 13.58 -11.05
C ASP A 311 -7.05 14.57 -11.32
N VAL A 312 -8.15 14.53 -10.57
CA VAL A 312 -9.28 15.48 -10.68
C VAL A 312 -9.43 16.39 -9.48
N ALA A 313 -8.66 16.20 -8.42
CA ALA A 313 -8.71 17.06 -7.24
C ALA A 313 -8.37 18.52 -7.62
N GLY A 314 -9.09 19.46 -7.01
CA GLY A 314 -8.96 20.89 -7.27
C GLY A 314 -10.27 21.54 -7.71
N ALA A 315 -10.17 22.81 -8.09
CA ALA A 315 -11.26 23.61 -8.64
C ALA A 315 -11.30 23.52 -10.17
N TRP A 316 -12.51 23.61 -10.71
CA TRP A 316 -12.85 23.40 -12.11
C TRP A 316 -13.96 24.39 -12.48
N ASP A 317 -13.75 25.19 -13.52
CA ASP A 317 -14.75 26.14 -13.99
C ASP A 317 -15.49 25.58 -15.21
N ALA A 318 -16.82 25.62 -15.17
CA ALA A 318 -17.64 25.19 -16.28
C ALA A 318 -17.55 26.19 -17.43
N THR A 319 -17.20 25.67 -18.60
CA THR A 319 -17.31 26.38 -19.89
C THR A 319 -18.60 26.01 -20.63
N MET A 320 -19.24 24.90 -20.24
CA MET A 320 -20.50 24.42 -20.77
C MET A 320 -21.23 23.64 -19.67
N TRP A 321 -22.52 23.90 -19.50
CA TRP A 321 -23.39 23.10 -18.63
C TRP A 321 -24.78 23.02 -19.26
N ARG A 322 -24.95 22.05 -20.16
CA ARG A 322 -26.08 21.98 -21.08
C ARG A 322 -27.04 20.87 -20.72
N TYR A 323 -28.31 21.24 -20.56
CA TYR A 323 -29.43 20.33 -20.51
C TYR A 323 -30.07 20.21 -21.88
N THR A 324 -30.37 18.98 -22.31
CA THR A 324 -31.15 18.69 -23.53
C THR A 324 -32.37 17.85 -23.16
N SER A 325 -33.56 18.29 -23.57
CA SER A 325 -34.79 17.57 -23.25
C SER A 325 -34.79 16.20 -23.93
N THR A 326 -35.14 15.16 -23.18
CA THR A 326 -35.29 13.81 -23.74
C THR A 326 -36.56 13.66 -24.58
N ALA A 327 -37.58 14.49 -24.31
CA ALA A 327 -38.85 14.49 -25.05
C ALA A 327 -38.73 15.25 -26.39
N ASP A 328 -37.96 16.35 -26.39
CA ASP A 328 -37.67 17.15 -27.59
C ASP A 328 -36.19 17.59 -27.61
N PRO A 329 -35.29 16.82 -28.28
CA PRO A 329 -33.87 17.14 -28.33
C PRO A 329 -33.51 18.46 -29.04
N SER A 330 -34.48 19.15 -29.66
CA SER A 330 -34.27 20.50 -30.18
C SER A 330 -34.35 21.58 -29.10
N VAL A 331 -34.87 21.23 -27.92
CA VAL A 331 -34.93 22.10 -26.74
C VAL A 331 -33.70 21.85 -25.88
N THR A 332 -32.84 22.86 -25.81
CA THR A 332 -31.62 22.85 -25.01
C THR A 332 -31.53 24.11 -24.17
N VAL A 333 -30.92 24.02 -23.00
CA VAL A 333 -30.55 25.17 -22.17
C VAL A 333 -29.11 24.99 -21.71
N ASP A 334 -28.24 25.95 -22.03
CA ASP A 334 -26.88 26.02 -21.52
C ASP A 334 -26.80 27.03 -20.37
N ALA A 335 -26.61 26.56 -19.15
CA ALA A 335 -26.60 27.42 -17.98
C ALA A 335 -25.46 28.45 -18.01
N VAL A 336 -24.34 28.13 -18.65
CA VAL A 336 -23.21 29.05 -18.78
C VAL A 336 -23.46 30.06 -19.88
N GLU A 337 -23.84 29.62 -21.09
CA GLU A 337 -24.00 30.49 -22.26
C GLU A 337 -25.34 31.25 -22.26
N ASP A 338 -26.46 30.56 -22.04
CA ASP A 338 -27.80 31.13 -22.17
C ASP A 338 -28.24 31.90 -20.91
N LEU A 339 -27.86 31.41 -19.72
CA LEU A 339 -28.24 32.00 -18.44
C LEU A 339 -27.16 32.88 -17.80
N GLY A 340 -25.93 32.82 -18.32
CA GLY A 340 -24.79 33.60 -17.82
C GLY A 340 -24.32 33.17 -16.43
N TYR A 341 -24.53 31.91 -16.05
CA TYR A 341 -24.07 31.40 -14.76
C TYR A 341 -22.57 31.11 -14.78
N SER A 342 -21.92 31.36 -13.63
CA SER A 342 -20.57 30.87 -13.34
C SER A 342 -20.71 29.67 -12.44
N ILE A 343 -20.26 28.50 -12.92
CA ILE A 343 -20.34 27.25 -12.17
C ILE A 343 -18.92 26.77 -11.89
N THR A 344 -18.56 26.70 -10.61
CA THR A 344 -17.26 26.16 -10.18
C THR A 344 -17.49 24.86 -9.42
N LEU A 345 -16.88 23.79 -9.91
CA LEU A 345 -16.85 22.47 -9.29
C LEU A 345 -15.54 22.30 -8.52
N THR A 346 -15.59 21.75 -7.32
CA THR A 346 -14.42 21.44 -6.48
C THR A 346 -14.44 19.98 -6.07
N VAL A 347 -13.38 19.26 -6.43
CA VAL A 347 -13.13 17.89 -6.00
C VAL A 347 -12.05 17.89 -4.92
N ARG A 348 -12.34 17.22 -3.81
CA ARG A 348 -11.40 17.02 -2.71
C ARG A 348 -10.73 15.65 -2.80
N LEU A 349 -9.54 15.54 -2.23
CA LEU A 349 -8.76 14.29 -2.17
C LEU A 349 -9.44 13.17 -1.37
N ASP A 350 -10.47 13.48 -0.58
CA ASP A 350 -11.32 12.51 0.13
C ASP A 350 -12.57 12.14 -0.67
N SER A 351 -12.53 12.25 -1.99
CA SER A 351 -13.62 11.91 -2.91
C SER A 351 -14.89 12.72 -2.73
N ARG A 352 -14.82 13.87 -2.04
CA ARG A 352 -15.96 14.77 -1.87
C ARG A 352 -16.01 15.79 -3.01
N LEU A 353 -17.19 15.94 -3.59
CA LEU A 353 -17.55 16.86 -4.66
C LEU A 353 -18.43 17.97 -4.09
N SER A 354 -18.19 19.21 -4.51
CA SER A 354 -19.11 20.34 -4.27
C SER A 354 -19.09 21.27 -5.47
N PHE A 355 -20.16 22.00 -5.71
CA PHE A 355 -20.18 23.03 -6.74
C PHE A 355 -20.92 24.28 -6.28
N VAL A 356 -20.47 25.41 -6.79
CA VAL A 356 -20.99 26.75 -6.51
C VAL A 356 -21.51 27.32 -7.82
N VAL A 357 -22.73 27.85 -7.81
CA VAL A 357 -23.36 28.49 -8.96
C VAL A 357 -23.64 29.95 -8.65
N GLU A 358 -23.03 30.85 -9.40
CA GLU A 358 -23.24 32.30 -9.33
C GLU A 358 -24.02 32.79 -10.56
N PRO A 359 -24.88 33.81 -10.44
CA PRO A 359 -25.09 34.67 -9.27
C PRO A 359 -26.15 34.16 -8.28
N VAL A 360 -26.78 33.01 -8.55
CA VAL A 360 -27.86 32.46 -7.69
C VAL A 360 -27.38 32.10 -6.28
N GLY A 361 -26.07 31.99 -6.05
CA GLY A 361 -25.48 31.72 -4.74
C GLY A 361 -25.81 30.33 -4.23
N TRP A 362 -26.22 29.44 -5.13
CA TRP A 362 -26.54 28.08 -4.79
C TRP A 362 -25.24 27.28 -4.65
N THR A 363 -25.15 26.51 -3.57
CA THR A 363 -24.00 25.66 -3.27
C THR A 363 -24.53 24.27 -2.95
N SER A 364 -24.05 23.25 -3.66
CA SER A 364 -24.37 21.87 -3.30
C SER A 364 -23.50 21.43 -2.12
N THR A 365 -24.09 20.66 -1.20
CA THR A 365 -23.34 20.07 -0.09
C THR A 365 -22.94 18.63 -0.42
N THR A 366 -21.63 18.46 -0.62
CA THR A 366 -20.84 17.22 -0.48
C THR A 366 -21.47 15.96 -1.10
N ASP A 367 -21.37 15.85 -2.40
CA ASP A 367 -21.60 14.58 -3.08
C ASP A 367 -20.35 13.70 -2.96
N VAL A 368 -20.53 12.38 -3.00
CA VAL A 368 -19.42 11.43 -3.10
C VAL A 368 -19.11 11.21 -4.56
N LEU A 369 -17.84 11.27 -4.94
CA LEU A 369 -17.35 11.05 -6.30
C LEU A 369 -16.58 9.72 -6.37
N LEU A 370 -16.99 8.85 -7.28
CA LEU A 370 -16.28 7.61 -7.61
C LEU A 370 -15.97 7.61 -9.11
N LEU A 371 -14.70 7.39 -9.46
CA LEU A 371 -14.25 7.28 -10.84
C LEU A 371 -13.91 5.83 -11.18
N ASP A 372 -14.65 5.23 -12.10
CA ASP A 372 -14.40 3.85 -12.52
C ASP A 372 -14.40 3.68 -14.04
N GLY A 373 -13.23 3.37 -14.60
CA GLY A 373 -13.03 3.36 -16.05
C GLY A 373 -13.34 4.74 -16.65
N ASN A 374 -14.39 4.80 -17.47
CA ASN A 374 -14.94 6.02 -18.05
C ASN A 374 -16.26 6.47 -17.39
N GLN A 375 -16.61 5.88 -16.25
CA GLN A 375 -17.81 6.21 -15.50
C GLN A 375 -17.46 7.05 -14.27
N MET A 376 -18.25 8.11 -14.09
CA MET A 376 -18.25 8.95 -12.91
C MET A 376 -19.56 8.67 -12.17
N LEU A 377 -19.48 8.10 -10.99
CA LEU A 377 -20.63 7.94 -10.12
C LEU A 377 -20.61 9.05 -9.08
N THR A 378 -21.73 9.75 -8.95
CA THR A 378 -21.94 10.70 -7.87
C THR A 378 -23.04 10.18 -6.97
N ARG A 379 -22.98 10.48 -5.67
CA ARG A 379 -24.08 10.22 -4.75
C ARG A 379 -24.34 11.43 -3.87
N ASN A 380 -25.61 11.83 -3.84
CA ASN A 380 -26.13 12.88 -2.99
C ASN A 380 -27.19 12.29 -2.03
N GLY A 381 -27.89 13.16 -1.28
CA GLY A 381 -28.98 12.74 -0.37
C GLY A 381 -30.17 12.09 -1.08
N ASP A 382 -30.35 12.35 -2.37
CA ASP A 382 -31.52 11.92 -3.16
C ASP A 382 -31.26 10.65 -4.00
N GLY A 383 -30.00 10.25 -4.17
CA GLY A 383 -29.65 9.03 -4.88
C GLY A 383 -28.23 9.01 -5.44
N SER A 384 -27.95 7.99 -6.26
CA SER A 384 -26.72 7.92 -7.07
C SER A 384 -27.04 8.31 -8.51
N GLN A 385 -26.14 9.04 -9.14
CA GLN A 385 -26.16 9.34 -10.57
C GLN A 385 -24.89 8.77 -11.22
N THR A 386 -25.00 8.38 -12.49
CA THR A 386 -23.86 7.88 -13.27
C THR A 386 -23.71 8.71 -14.53
N PHE A 387 -22.50 9.18 -14.76
CA PHE A 387 -22.10 9.92 -15.94
C PHE A 387 -20.99 9.16 -16.65
N VAL A 388 -20.93 9.28 -17.97
CA VAL A 388 -19.75 8.93 -18.75
C VAL A 388 -18.86 10.16 -18.79
N PHE A 389 -17.59 10.02 -18.43
CA PHE A 389 -16.64 11.13 -18.43
C PHE A 389 -15.47 10.88 -19.36
N ALA A 390 -14.82 11.97 -19.77
CA ALA A 390 -13.55 11.98 -20.44
C ALA A 390 -12.65 13.05 -19.81
N PHE A 391 -11.34 12.78 -19.78
CA PHE A 391 -10.36 13.69 -19.22
C PHE A 391 -9.21 13.84 -20.20
N GLU A 392 -8.95 15.07 -20.64
CA GLU A 392 -7.90 15.39 -21.59
C GLU A 392 -7.17 16.67 -21.17
N GLY A 393 -5.96 16.50 -20.63
CA GLY A 393 -5.16 17.61 -20.12
C GLY A 393 -5.85 18.34 -18.96
N ASP A 394 -6.18 19.61 -19.16
CA ASP A 394 -6.87 20.44 -18.18
C ASP A 394 -8.38 20.56 -18.47
N THR A 395 -8.92 19.68 -19.31
CA THR A 395 -10.34 19.63 -19.65
C THR A 395 -10.97 18.34 -19.13
N TRP A 396 -12.06 18.49 -18.39
CA TRP A 396 -12.86 17.38 -17.90
C TRP A 396 -14.28 17.54 -18.43
N SER A 397 -14.75 16.55 -19.19
CA SER A 397 -16.13 16.52 -19.67
C SER A 397 -16.86 15.30 -19.14
N PHE A 398 -18.16 15.46 -18.92
CA PHE A 398 -19.02 14.33 -18.57
C PHE A 398 -20.44 14.53 -19.07
N SER A 399 -21.13 13.42 -19.33
CA SER A 399 -22.53 13.41 -19.76
C SER A 399 -23.32 12.26 -19.17
N GLY A 400 -24.62 12.44 -18.99
CA GLY A 400 -25.49 11.46 -18.36
C GLY A 400 -26.95 11.89 -18.35
N LEU A 401 -27.79 11.12 -17.65
CA LEU A 401 -29.18 11.46 -17.43
C LEU A 401 -29.30 12.38 -16.20
N ASP A 402 -30.18 13.36 -16.31
CA ASP A 402 -30.53 14.28 -15.22
C ASP A 402 -31.97 14.78 -15.44
N SER A 403 -32.37 15.86 -14.77
CA SER A 403 -33.64 16.54 -15.02
C SER A 403 -33.51 18.06 -15.00
N TYR A 404 -34.35 18.75 -15.76
CA TYR A 404 -34.40 20.21 -15.85
C TYR A 404 -35.82 20.69 -16.14
N ASP A 405 -36.22 21.84 -15.61
CA ASP A 405 -37.53 22.47 -15.85
C ASP A 405 -37.45 23.37 -17.11
N PHE A 406 -37.87 22.85 -18.27
CA PHE A 406 -37.75 23.56 -19.54
C PHE A 406 -38.85 24.59 -19.80
N ASP A 407 -40.01 24.45 -19.17
CA ASP A 407 -41.17 25.32 -19.40
C ASP A 407 -41.49 26.28 -18.24
N GLY A 408 -40.76 26.16 -17.13
CA GLY A 408 -40.83 27.02 -15.97
C GLY A 408 -42.04 26.73 -15.08
N ASP A 409 -42.57 25.51 -15.12
CA ASP A 409 -43.75 25.10 -14.35
C ASP A 409 -43.42 24.50 -12.96
N GLU A 410 -42.14 24.52 -12.57
CA GLU A 410 -41.56 23.94 -11.35
C GLU A 410 -41.52 22.40 -11.33
N THR A 411 -41.91 21.74 -12.43
CA THR A 411 -41.76 20.30 -12.61
C THR A 411 -40.46 20.00 -13.37
N GLN A 412 -39.70 19.03 -12.87
CA GLN A 412 -38.46 18.62 -13.53
C GLN A 412 -38.77 17.65 -14.68
N ASP A 413 -38.36 17.99 -15.90
CA ASP A 413 -38.45 17.11 -17.07
C ASP A 413 -37.20 16.25 -17.20
N PRO A 414 -37.31 14.99 -17.68
CA PRO A 414 -36.13 14.17 -17.94
C PRO A 414 -35.23 14.79 -19.03
N ALA A 415 -33.95 14.94 -18.72
CA ALA A 415 -32.95 15.57 -19.57
C ALA A 415 -31.68 14.71 -19.71
N THR A 416 -30.90 14.98 -20.74
CA THR A 416 -29.47 14.64 -20.73
C THR A 416 -28.67 15.85 -20.32
N LEU A 417 -27.70 15.66 -19.42
CA LEU A 417 -26.75 16.68 -19.01
C LEU A 417 -25.42 16.46 -19.75
N GLU A 418 -24.83 17.54 -20.29
CA GLU A 418 -23.46 17.59 -20.81
C GLU A 418 -22.70 18.74 -20.14
N VAL A 419 -21.57 18.42 -19.52
CA VAL A 419 -20.72 19.40 -18.83
C VAL A 419 -19.31 19.38 -19.41
N VAL A 420 -18.73 20.57 -19.59
CA VAL A 420 -17.31 20.74 -19.89
C VAL A 420 -16.71 21.71 -18.89
N LEU A 421 -15.73 21.21 -18.16
CA LEU A 421 -14.98 21.94 -17.14
C LEU A 421 -13.54 22.15 -17.60
N VAL A 422 -12.95 23.27 -17.20
CA VAL A 422 -11.52 23.56 -17.37
C VAL A 422 -10.89 23.90 -16.02
N ARG A 423 -9.61 23.56 -15.82
CA ARG A 423 -8.89 24.09 -14.66
C ARG A 423 -8.67 25.60 -14.83
N PRO A 424 -8.88 26.41 -13.77
CA PRO A 424 -8.70 27.87 -13.81
C PRO A 424 -7.25 28.32 -13.95
#